data_AF-A7SQ21-F1
#
_entry.id   AF-A7SQ21-F1
#
_cell.length_a   1.000
_cell.length_b   1.000
_cell.length_c   1.000
_cell.angle_alpha   90.00
_cell.angle_beta   90.00
_cell.angle_gamma   90.00
#
_symmetry.space_group_name_H-M   'P 1'
#
loop_
_entity.id
_entity.type
_entity.pdbx_description
1 polymer ?
#
loop_
_entity_poly.entity_id
_entity_poly.type
_entity_poly.pdbx_seq_one_letter_code
_entity_poly.pdbx_strand_id
1 'polypeptide(L)'
;MYCFECCCFFYFLAKTSGQCNVNPCINGGSCTAMIDTYRCHCPPGYHGTHCEEQSLCHVNPCKNFGVCSEVEKDYECSCQRGYKGKNCEREYSDPCYPSPCKNAGTCVEVGDSYQCSCHVGWIGKDCGTESKCLPINPCQNGGTCSESLGTYRCNCMSGWQGLSCEGK
;
A
#
# COMPACT_ATOMS: atom_id res chain seq x y z
N MET A 1 22.65 -76.45 -21.84
CA MET A 1 21.60 -76.83 -22.80
C MET A 1 20.39 -75.94 -22.51
N TYR A 2 20.27 -74.90 -23.35
CA TYR A 2 19.15 -73.99 -23.70
C TYR A 2 18.05 -73.51 -22.73
N CYS A 3 17.75 -72.22 -22.95
CA CYS A 3 16.77 -71.24 -22.45
C CYS A 3 15.29 -71.52 -22.86
N PHE A 4 14.29 -71.00 -22.13
CA PHE A 4 13.29 -69.98 -22.57
C PHE A 4 12.10 -69.78 -21.57
N GLU A 5 11.92 -68.52 -21.12
CA GLU A 5 10.68 -67.74 -20.82
C GLU A 5 9.53 -68.29 -19.91
N CYS A 6 8.70 -67.51 -19.19
CA CYS A 6 8.47 -66.08 -18.96
C CYS A 6 7.55 -65.91 -17.71
N CYS A 7 7.49 -64.70 -17.14
CA CYS A 7 6.50 -64.19 -16.16
C CYS A 7 6.57 -64.77 -14.71
N CYS A 8 6.72 -64.01 -13.63
CA CYS A 8 6.20 -62.67 -13.33
C CYS A 8 7.14 -61.87 -12.41
N PHE A 9 7.92 -60.97 -13.03
CA PHE A 9 8.55 -59.80 -12.41
C PHE A 9 7.48 -58.73 -12.07
N PHE A 10 6.48 -59.03 -11.24
CA PHE A 10 5.36 -58.09 -11.00
C PHE A 10 5.03 -57.82 -9.53
N TYR A 11 6.04 -57.84 -8.64
CA TYR A 11 5.92 -57.20 -7.31
C TYR A 11 6.20 -55.68 -7.35
N PHE A 12 6.19 -55.05 -8.52
CA PHE A 12 6.34 -53.60 -8.72
C PHE A 12 5.33 -53.03 -9.71
N LEU A 13 4.05 -53.44 -9.64
CA LEU A 13 2.99 -52.62 -10.22
C LEU A 13 2.59 -51.58 -9.17
N ALA A 14 3.28 -50.43 -9.22
CA ALA A 14 2.83 -49.22 -8.57
C ALA A 14 1.33 -49.04 -8.83
N LYS A 15 0.55 -48.95 -7.76
CA LYS A 15 -0.91 -48.84 -7.79
C LYS A 15 -1.32 -47.45 -8.30
N THR A 16 -1.12 -47.18 -9.58
CA THR A 16 -1.53 -45.93 -10.26
C THR A 16 -2.93 -46.02 -10.89
N SER A 17 -3.68 -47.08 -10.60
CA SER A 17 -4.92 -47.40 -11.31
C SER A 17 -6.15 -47.07 -10.45
N GLY A 18 -6.70 -45.87 -10.67
CA GLY A 18 -8.11 -45.59 -10.35
C GLY A 18 -8.41 -44.24 -9.69
N GLN A 19 -7.42 -43.49 -9.19
CA GLN A 19 -7.72 -42.27 -8.42
C GLN A 19 -8.43 -41.19 -9.26
N CYS A 20 -8.15 -41.10 -10.56
CA CYS A 20 -8.83 -40.17 -11.47
C CYS A 20 -10.07 -40.77 -12.17
N ASN A 21 -10.39 -42.06 -12.00
CA ASN A 21 -11.53 -42.69 -12.69
C ASN A 21 -12.89 -42.13 -12.24
N VAL A 22 -12.96 -41.64 -11.01
CA VAL A 22 -14.17 -40.99 -10.45
C VAL A 22 -14.21 -39.48 -10.70
N ASN A 23 -13.23 -38.95 -11.43
CA ASN A 23 -12.97 -37.51 -11.61
C ASN A 23 -13.14 -36.68 -10.31
N PRO A 24 -12.17 -36.75 -9.38
CA PRO A 24 -12.26 -36.02 -8.12
C PRO A 24 -12.15 -34.50 -8.29
N CYS A 25 -11.69 -34.01 -9.44
CA CYS A 25 -11.51 -32.59 -9.71
C CYS A 25 -12.80 -31.98 -10.26
N ILE A 26 -13.35 -30.99 -9.56
CA ILE A 26 -14.59 -30.31 -9.95
C ILE A 26 -14.28 -29.00 -10.70
N ASN A 27 -15.33 -28.29 -11.13
CA ASN A 27 -15.23 -27.00 -11.83
C ASN A 27 -14.32 -27.00 -13.07
N GLY A 28 -14.18 -28.14 -13.74
CA GLY A 28 -13.37 -28.29 -14.95
C GLY A 28 -11.88 -28.51 -14.70
N GLY A 29 -11.47 -28.83 -13.46
CA GLY A 29 -10.09 -29.24 -13.15
C GLY A 29 -9.69 -30.55 -13.83
N SER A 30 -8.43 -30.67 -14.24
CA SER A 30 -7.88 -31.92 -14.77
C SER A 30 -7.18 -32.73 -13.68
N CYS A 31 -7.32 -34.05 -13.74
CA CYS A 31 -6.79 -34.97 -12.74
C CYS A 31 -5.55 -35.69 -13.24
N THR A 32 -4.47 -35.64 -12.46
CA THR A 32 -3.26 -36.43 -12.68
C THR A 32 -3.11 -37.46 -11.57
N ALA A 33 -3.14 -38.75 -11.91
CA ALA A 33 -2.92 -39.84 -10.96
C ALA A 33 -1.45 -39.88 -10.51
N MET A 34 -1.22 -40.11 -9.22
CA MET A 34 0.11 -40.21 -8.61
C MET A 34 0.19 -41.55 -7.84
N ILE A 35 1.36 -41.87 -7.27
CA ILE A 35 1.50 -43.08 -6.44
C ILE A 35 0.65 -42.88 -5.18
N ASP A 36 -0.36 -43.73 -5.00
CA ASP A 36 -1.32 -43.73 -3.88
C ASP A 36 -2.12 -42.43 -3.67
N THR A 37 -2.11 -41.49 -4.62
CA THR A 37 -2.85 -40.22 -4.54
C THR A 37 -3.17 -39.66 -5.93
N TYR A 38 -3.74 -38.47 -6.00
CA TYR A 38 -3.97 -37.71 -7.22
C TYR A 38 -3.69 -36.22 -6.98
N ARG A 39 -3.57 -35.47 -8.08
CA ARG A 39 -3.47 -34.02 -8.06
C ARG A 39 -4.47 -33.42 -9.04
N CYS A 40 -5.22 -32.43 -8.58
CA CYS A 40 -6.05 -31.61 -9.46
C CYS A 40 -5.27 -30.39 -9.96
N HIS A 41 -5.38 -30.12 -11.26
CA HIS A 41 -4.91 -28.89 -11.89
C HIS A 41 -6.13 -28.01 -12.14
N CYS A 42 -6.28 -26.98 -11.30
CA CYS A 42 -7.44 -26.13 -11.33
C CYS A 42 -7.36 -25.11 -12.47
N PRO A 43 -8.50 -24.84 -13.16
CA PRO A 43 -8.57 -23.77 -14.13
C PRO A 43 -8.45 -22.39 -13.44
N PRO A 44 -8.16 -21.33 -14.20
CA PRO A 44 -8.09 -19.97 -13.66
C PRO A 44 -9.33 -19.59 -12.83
N GLY A 45 -9.09 -19.09 -11.63
CA GLY A 45 -10.12 -18.66 -10.69
C GLY A 45 -10.76 -19.78 -9.86
N TYR A 46 -10.14 -20.96 -9.80
CA TYR A 46 -10.46 -22.01 -8.84
C TYR A 46 -9.21 -22.51 -8.13
N HIS A 47 -9.35 -22.92 -6.88
CA HIS A 47 -8.31 -23.50 -6.04
C HIS A 47 -8.91 -24.53 -5.07
N GLY A 48 -8.12 -25.01 -4.12
CA GLY A 48 -8.48 -26.11 -3.25
C GLY A 48 -7.96 -27.45 -3.77
N THR A 49 -8.17 -28.51 -2.99
CA THR A 49 -7.59 -29.83 -3.31
C THR A 49 -8.27 -30.43 -4.53
N HIS A 50 -9.55 -30.16 -4.71
CA HIS A 50 -10.44 -30.68 -5.75
C HIS A 50 -10.93 -29.57 -6.70
N CYS A 51 -10.35 -28.37 -6.66
CA CYS A 51 -10.81 -27.19 -7.40
C CYS A 51 -12.21 -26.71 -7.00
N GLU A 52 -12.58 -26.95 -5.75
CA GLU A 52 -13.88 -26.69 -5.15
C GLU A 52 -14.06 -25.25 -4.67
N GLU A 53 -12.96 -24.55 -4.43
CA GLU A 53 -12.96 -23.17 -3.94
C GLU A 53 -12.87 -22.23 -5.15
N GLN A 54 -13.83 -21.33 -5.29
CA GLN A 54 -13.80 -20.29 -6.32
C GLN A 54 -13.00 -19.10 -5.79
N SER A 55 -12.05 -18.64 -6.60
CA SER A 55 -11.26 -17.45 -6.30
C SER A 55 -12.17 -16.25 -6.08
N LEU A 56 -11.95 -15.51 -5.00
CA LEU A 56 -12.60 -14.24 -4.69
C LEU A 56 -12.32 -13.17 -5.76
N CYS A 57 -11.25 -13.33 -6.53
CA CYS A 57 -10.91 -12.48 -7.67
C CYS A 57 -11.44 -13.01 -9.02
N HIS A 58 -12.14 -14.16 -9.06
CA HIS A 58 -12.64 -14.74 -10.33
C HIS A 58 -13.58 -13.77 -11.06
N VAL A 59 -14.52 -13.17 -10.34
CA VAL A 59 -15.28 -12.01 -10.81
C VAL A 59 -14.64 -10.79 -10.16
N ASN A 60 -13.72 -10.12 -10.86
CA ASN A 60 -12.94 -9.02 -10.30
C ASN A 60 -13.87 -8.04 -9.52
N PRO A 61 -13.80 -8.02 -8.18
CA PRO A 61 -14.68 -7.21 -7.35
C PRO A 61 -14.28 -5.74 -7.34
N CYS A 62 -13.06 -5.43 -7.78
CA CYS A 62 -12.49 -4.09 -7.81
C CYS A 62 -13.05 -3.29 -8.98
N LYS A 63 -13.66 -2.14 -8.68
CA LYS A 63 -14.16 -1.16 -9.64
C LYS A 63 -13.02 -0.28 -10.16
N ASN A 64 -13.34 0.56 -11.15
CA ASN A 64 -12.46 1.62 -11.64
C ASN A 64 -11.04 1.14 -11.97
N PHE A 65 -10.95 0.01 -12.68
CA PHE A 65 -9.69 -0.62 -13.11
C PHE A 65 -8.75 -1.01 -11.95
N GLY A 66 -9.30 -1.25 -10.75
CA GLY A 66 -8.56 -1.80 -9.62
C GLY A 66 -8.10 -3.24 -9.89
N VAL A 67 -6.94 -3.59 -9.35
CA VAL A 67 -6.34 -4.93 -9.45
C VAL A 67 -6.70 -5.72 -8.20
N CYS A 68 -7.34 -6.88 -8.37
CA CYS A 68 -7.68 -7.78 -7.28
C CYS A 68 -6.53 -8.73 -6.98
N SER A 69 -6.23 -8.91 -5.70
CA SER A 69 -5.35 -9.96 -5.19
C SER A 69 -6.05 -10.71 -4.06
N GLU A 70 -6.00 -12.04 -4.10
CA GLU A 70 -6.50 -12.85 -2.99
C GLU A 70 -5.52 -12.81 -1.81
N VAL A 71 -6.10 -12.71 -0.62
CA VAL A 71 -5.43 -12.87 0.67
C VAL A 71 -6.16 -13.98 1.43
N GLU A 72 -5.58 -14.58 2.47
CA GLU A 72 -6.03 -15.85 3.06
C GLU A 72 -7.53 -16.19 2.97
N LYS A 73 -8.41 -15.35 3.54
CA LYS A 73 -9.87 -15.55 3.56
C LYS A 73 -10.63 -14.31 3.04
N ASP A 74 -9.97 -13.48 2.25
CA ASP A 74 -10.51 -12.22 1.73
C ASP A 74 -9.80 -11.84 0.42
N TYR A 75 -10.13 -10.69 -0.14
CA TYR A 75 -9.40 -10.10 -1.27
C TYR A 75 -8.99 -8.67 -0.93
N GLU A 76 -7.97 -8.19 -1.60
CA GLU A 76 -7.54 -6.80 -1.56
C GLU A 76 -7.63 -6.19 -2.95
N CYS A 77 -8.10 -4.96 -3.03
CA CYS A 77 -8.12 -4.17 -4.25
C CYS A 77 -7.03 -3.12 -4.23
N SER A 78 -6.05 -3.26 -5.12
CA SER A 78 -5.11 -2.18 -5.41
C SER A 78 -5.78 -1.17 -6.33
N CYS A 79 -6.19 -0.03 -5.76
CA CYS A 79 -6.93 1.00 -6.48
C CYS A 79 -6.03 1.83 -7.39
N GLN A 80 -6.57 2.19 -8.57
CA GLN A 80 -5.96 3.20 -9.41
C GLN A 80 -5.94 4.55 -8.70
N ARG A 81 -4.98 5.40 -9.10
CA ARG A 81 -4.93 6.78 -8.64
C ARG A 81 -6.27 7.47 -8.93
N GLY A 82 -6.80 8.17 -7.93
CA GLY A 82 -8.11 8.81 -8.05
C GLY A 82 -9.24 8.02 -7.39
N TYR A 83 -8.97 6.84 -6.84
CA TYR A 83 -10.00 5.99 -6.23
C TYR A 83 -9.56 5.41 -4.89
N LYS A 84 -10.52 5.23 -3.97
CA LYS A 84 -10.36 4.59 -2.66
C LYS A 84 -11.60 3.73 -2.34
N GLY A 85 -11.53 2.95 -1.26
CA GLY A 85 -12.60 2.03 -0.83
C GLY A 85 -12.17 0.57 -0.97
N LYS A 86 -12.93 -0.35 -0.35
CA LYS A 86 -12.62 -1.79 -0.36
C LYS A 86 -12.61 -2.34 -1.78
N ASN A 87 -13.42 -1.75 -2.66
CA ASN A 87 -13.60 -2.15 -4.04
C ASN A 87 -13.22 -1.01 -5.00
N CYS A 88 -12.48 0.00 -4.56
CA CYS A 88 -12.13 1.18 -5.37
C CYS A 88 -13.35 1.93 -5.92
N GLU A 89 -14.47 1.87 -5.22
CA GLU A 89 -15.77 2.36 -5.66
C GLU A 89 -15.97 3.87 -5.49
N ARG A 90 -15.13 4.51 -4.65
CA ARG A 90 -15.23 5.95 -4.36
C ARG A 90 -14.15 6.72 -5.09
N GLU A 91 -14.56 7.82 -5.72
CA GLU A 91 -13.62 8.83 -6.22
C GLU A 91 -12.87 9.47 -5.04
N TYR A 92 -11.60 9.75 -5.25
CA TYR A 92 -10.69 10.31 -4.25
C TYR A 92 -9.68 11.23 -4.93
N SER A 93 -9.66 12.50 -4.52
CA SER A 93 -8.64 13.45 -4.93
C SER A 93 -7.59 13.55 -3.84
N ASP A 94 -6.35 13.16 -4.15
CA ASP A 94 -5.23 13.28 -3.21
C ASP A 94 -4.85 14.75 -3.00
N PRO A 95 -5.12 15.35 -1.83
CA PRO A 95 -4.84 16.76 -1.59
C PRO A 95 -3.34 17.04 -1.49
N CYS A 96 -2.51 16.00 -1.37
CA CYS A 96 -1.06 16.08 -1.38
C CYS A 96 -0.43 15.80 -2.75
N TYR A 97 -1.23 15.69 -3.82
CA TYR A 97 -0.68 15.48 -5.16
C TYR A 97 -1.25 16.39 -6.26
N PRO A 98 -0.39 17.12 -7.00
CA PRO A 98 1.03 17.33 -6.70
C PRO A 98 1.18 18.02 -5.33
N SER A 99 2.32 17.84 -4.65
CA SER A 99 2.50 18.38 -3.29
C SER A 99 2.25 19.90 -3.30
N PRO A 100 1.29 20.39 -2.49
CA PRO A 100 1.04 21.81 -2.37
C PRO A 100 2.11 22.51 -1.52
N CYS A 101 2.88 21.74 -0.75
CA CYS A 101 3.90 22.26 0.16
C CYS A 101 5.17 22.65 -0.60
N LYS A 102 5.53 23.93 -0.53
CA LYS A 102 6.74 24.51 -1.13
C LYS A 102 7.95 24.31 -0.23
N ASN A 103 9.13 24.66 -0.74
CA ASN A 103 10.37 24.77 0.03
C ASN A 103 10.71 23.52 0.86
N ALA A 104 10.58 22.34 0.23
CA ALA A 104 10.78 21.04 0.86
C ALA A 104 9.89 20.76 2.09
N GLY A 105 8.73 21.42 2.18
CA GLY A 105 7.70 21.09 3.15
C GLY A 105 7.11 19.70 2.90
N THR A 106 6.81 18.99 3.98
CA THR A 106 6.18 17.66 3.92
C THR A 106 4.66 17.82 3.95
N CYS A 107 3.96 17.23 2.98
CA CYS A 107 2.51 17.23 2.93
C CYS A 107 1.92 16.05 3.71
N VAL A 108 0.87 16.30 4.48
CA VAL A 108 0.06 15.26 5.13
C VAL A 108 -1.41 15.47 4.78
N GLU A 109 -2.10 14.39 4.41
CA GLU A 109 -3.56 14.36 4.18
C GLU A 109 -4.27 14.54 5.54
N VAL A 110 -5.24 15.46 5.59
CA VAL A 110 -6.07 15.74 6.76
C VAL A 110 -7.53 15.84 6.30
N GLY A 111 -8.26 14.73 6.38
CA GLY A 111 -9.60 14.59 5.80
C GLY A 111 -9.54 14.81 4.28
N ASP A 112 -10.44 15.65 3.76
CA ASP A 112 -10.46 16.03 2.33
C ASP A 112 -9.50 17.20 2.01
N SER A 113 -8.57 17.53 2.92
CA SER A 113 -7.60 18.63 2.77
C SER A 113 -6.18 18.19 3.09
N TYR A 114 -5.26 19.15 3.11
CA TYR A 114 -3.86 18.91 3.44
C TYR A 114 -3.36 19.86 4.53
N GLN A 115 -2.29 19.45 5.19
CA GLN A 115 -1.48 20.29 6.04
C GLN A 115 0.00 20.15 5.62
N CYS A 116 0.73 21.26 5.63
CA CYS A 116 2.17 21.26 5.37
C CYS A 116 2.95 21.37 6.67
N SER A 117 3.90 20.47 6.86
CA SER A 117 4.98 20.62 7.85
C SER A 117 6.16 21.31 7.17
N CYS A 118 6.39 22.58 7.52
CA CYS A 118 7.41 23.40 6.87
C CYS A 118 8.82 23.08 7.35
N HIS A 119 9.77 23.11 6.42
CA HIS A 119 11.19 23.07 6.76
C HIS A 119 11.58 24.35 7.53
N VAL A 120 12.63 24.28 8.36
CA VAL A 120 13.09 25.44 9.13
C VAL A 120 13.36 26.64 8.23
N GLY A 121 12.92 27.83 8.66
CA GLY A 121 12.99 29.07 7.89
C GLY A 121 11.78 29.36 7.01
N TRP A 122 10.80 28.44 6.92
CA TRP A 122 9.58 28.63 6.13
C TRP A 122 8.32 28.48 6.98
N ILE A 123 7.30 29.26 6.63
CA ILE A 123 6.00 29.32 7.31
C ILE A 123 4.87 29.51 6.30
N GLY A 124 3.64 29.53 6.81
CA GLY A 124 2.42 29.65 6.01
C GLY A 124 1.80 28.29 5.68
N LYS A 125 0.57 28.31 5.16
CA LYS A 125 -0.21 27.09 4.88
C LYS A 125 0.51 26.14 3.92
N ASP A 126 1.20 26.70 2.94
CA ASP A 126 1.91 25.99 1.87
C ASP A 126 3.43 26.10 2.00
N CYS A 127 3.94 26.59 3.14
CA CYS A 127 5.37 26.85 3.36
C CYS A 127 6.00 27.81 2.34
N GLY A 128 5.19 28.67 1.70
CA GLY A 128 5.65 29.61 0.68
C GLY A 128 6.24 30.90 1.22
N THR A 129 6.19 31.15 2.53
CA THR A 129 6.63 32.40 3.15
C THR A 129 7.90 32.17 3.97
N GLU A 130 8.94 32.96 3.70
CA GLU A 130 10.15 32.94 4.51
C GLU A 130 9.87 33.54 5.88
N SER A 131 10.27 32.84 6.94
CA SER A 131 10.16 33.30 8.32
C SER A 131 11.15 34.43 8.57
N LYS A 132 10.72 35.46 9.29
CA LYS A 132 11.62 36.52 9.79
C LYS A 132 12.12 36.24 11.20
N CYS A 133 11.60 35.20 11.85
CA CYS A 133 12.01 34.76 13.18
C CYS A 133 12.90 33.50 13.17
N LEU A 134 12.95 32.76 12.06
CA LEU A 134 13.69 31.50 11.93
C LEU A 134 14.64 31.56 10.71
N PRO A 135 15.75 30.81 10.72
CA PRO A 135 16.20 29.90 11.79
C PRO A 135 16.80 30.62 13.01
N ILE A 136 17.16 31.89 12.86
CA ILE A 136 17.82 32.69 13.90
C ILE A 136 16.83 33.74 14.39
N ASN A 137 16.58 33.75 15.70
CA ASN A 137 15.75 34.78 16.34
C ASN A 137 16.48 36.15 16.25
N PRO A 138 15.91 37.16 15.58
CA PRO A 138 16.52 38.48 15.47
C PRO A 138 16.44 39.32 16.76
N CYS A 139 15.62 38.91 17.73
CA CYS A 139 15.43 39.62 18.99
C CYS A 139 16.55 39.27 19.98
N GLN A 140 17.28 40.29 20.40
CA GLN A 140 18.38 40.18 21.36
C GLN A 140 17.85 40.14 22.81
N ASN A 141 18.76 39.89 23.75
CA ASN A 141 18.53 40.02 25.19
C ASN A 141 17.30 39.24 25.72
N GLY A 142 17.04 38.07 25.14
CA GLY A 142 15.93 37.19 25.53
C GLY A 142 14.56 37.63 24.99
N GLY A 143 14.52 38.57 24.04
CA GLY A 143 13.28 38.98 23.38
C GLY A 143 12.64 37.84 22.57
N THR A 144 11.31 37.82 22.55
CA THR A 144 10.54 36.85 21.75
C THR A 144 10.20 37.43 20.39
N CYS A 145 10.47 36.70 19.31
CA CYS A 145 10.13 37.11 17.95
C CYS A 145 8.71 36.68 17.57
N SER A 146 8.03 37.55 16.84
CA SER A 146 6.74 37.28 16.20
C SER A 146 6.77 37.76 14.75
N GLU A 147 6.16 36.99 13.85
CA GLU A 147 6.05 37.34 12.44
C GLU A 147 5.16 38.59 12.27
N SER A 148 5.54 39.47 11.34
CA SER A 148 4.80 40.68 11.02
C SER A 148 4.79 40.88 9.50
N LEU A 149 3.83 41.66 8.97
CA LEU A 149 3.70 41.88 7.52
C LEU A 149 4.99 42.47 6.95
N GLY A 150 5.74 41.65 6.20
CA GLY A 150 7.02 42.02 5.58
C GLY A 150 8.21 42.15 6.54
N THR A 151 8.06 41.84 7.83
CA THR A 151 9.11 42.02 8.85
C THR A 151 8.89 41.10 10.07
N TYR A 152 9.59 41.37 11.18
CA TYR A 152 9.37 40.75 12.47
C TYR A 152 9.02 41.81 13.53
N ARG A 153 8.48 41.36 14.66
CA ARG A 153 8.28 42.17 15.86
C ARG A 153 8.89 41.47 17.06
N CYS A 154 9.74 42.18 17.78
CA CYS A 154 10.29 41.71 19.04
C CYS A 154 9.44 42.16 20.23
N ASN A 155 9.15 41.23 21.13
CA ASN A 155 8.65 41.51 22.47
C ASN A 155 9.83 41.49 23.43
N CYS A 156 10.24 42.67 23.91
CA CYS A 156 11.42 42.84 24.74
C CYS A 156 11.15 42.54 26.21
N MET A 157 12.14 41.95 26.88
CA MET A 157 12.13 41.80 28.33
C MET A 157 12.19 43.17 29.02
N SER A 158 11.75 43.25 30.28
CA SER A 158 11.74 44.51 31.04
C SER A 158 13.11 45.18 31.09
N GLY A 159 13.16 46.48 30.78
CA GLY A 159 14.40 47.24 30.71
C GLY A 159 15.19 47.03 29.41
N TRP A 160 14.57 46.51 28.35
CA TRP A 160 15.09 46.52 26.99
C TRP A 160 14.10 47.17 26.02
N GLN A 161 14.63 47.82 25.00
CA GLN A 161 13.93 48.58 23.98
C GLN A 161 14.69 48.54 22.64
N GLY A 162 14.09 49.11 21.60
CA GLY A 162 14.61 49.04 20.23
C GLY A 162 13.88 47.98 19.39
N LEU A 163 14.16 47.96 18.09
CA LEU A 163 13.49 47.05 17.15
C LEU A 163 13.86 45.59 17.42
N SER A 164 15.10 45.36 17.83
CA SER A 164 15.67 44.05 18.13
C SER A 164 15.97 43.87 19.62
N CYS A 165 15.41 44.72 20.50
CA CYS A 165 15.67 44.72 21.95
C CYS A 165 17.14 44.95 22.33
N GLU A 166 17.87 45.72 21.53
CA GLU A 166 19.30 45.97 21.65
C GLU A 166 19.67 47.07 22.67
N GLY A 167 18.73 47.96 22.98
CA GLY A 167 18.95 49.09 23.90
C GLY A 167 18.37 48.81 25.28
N LYS A 168 19.02 49.29 26.34
CA LYS A 168 18.55 49.22 27.72
C LYS A 168 17.66 50.41 28.11
#